data_AF-A0A3S2D633-F1
#
_entry.id   AF-A0A3S2D633-F1
#
_cell.length_a   1.000
_cell.length_b   1.000
_cell.length_c   1.000
_cell.angle_alpha   90.00
_cell.angle_beta   90.00
_cell.angle_gamma   90.00
#
_symmetry.space_group_name_H-M   'P 1'
#
loop_
_entity.id
_entity.type
_entity.pdbx_description
1 polymer ?
#
loop_
_entity_poly.entity_id
_entity_poly.type
_entity_poly.pdbx_seq_one_letter_code
_entity_poly.pdbx_strand_id
1 'polypeptide(L)'
;HKTLRGPRGGMILTNNQDIAKKLNSAVFPGLQGGPLMHVIAAKAVALGEALEDGFKTYARQMVANARKLAATLGERGFDIVSGGTDTHLLLVDLRGKGLSGKDAEEALGRAGLTCNKNGIPFDPAPPAVTSGIRLGTPAATTRGFGEGEFARVGNLIADVLDAVGTQWGAEQEKAARRSVEELCEAFPIYEPRPG
;
A
#
# COMPACT_ATOMS: atom_id res chain seq x y z
N HIS A 1 10.22 3.45 7.72
CA HIS A 1 9.26 2.46 7.16
C HIS A 1 8.15 3.18 6.39
N LYS A 2 7.24 2.44 5.74
CA LYS A 2 6.23 2.97 4.81
C LYS A 2 6.89 3.64 3.60
N THR A 3 6.39 4.79 3.16
CA THR A 3 6.89 5.53 1.98
C THR A 3 8.35 5.94 2.08
N LEU A 4 8.87 6.17 3.30
CA LEU A 4 10.28 6.48 3.55
C LEU A 4 11.23 5.27 3.44
N ARG A 5 10.72 4.05 3.22
CA ARG A 5 11.49 2.80 3.02
C ARG A 5 12.52 2.39 4.10
N GLY A 6 12.71 3.17 5.16
CA GLY A 6 13.62 2.82 6.26
C GLY A 6 13.07 1.82 7.29
N PRO A 7 13.76 1.60 8.42
CA PRO A 7 13.35 0.67 9.47
C PRO A 7 12.05 1.10 10.18
N ARG A 8 11.50 0.19 11.01
CA ARG A 8 10.39 0.51 11.92
C ARG A 8 10.87 1.47 13.01
N GLY A 9 10.04 2.45 13.35
CA GLY A 9 10.32 3.48 14.35
C GLY A 9 9.66 4.82 14.02
N GLY A 10 9.78 5.80 14.92
CA GLY A 10 9.25 7.17 14.75
C GLY A 10 10.33 8.24 14.75
N MET A 11 9.94 9.45 14.34
CA MET A 11 10.69 10.70 14.48
C MET A 11 9.70 11.79 14.92
N ILE A 12 10.13 12.69 15.81
CA ILE A 12 9.34 13.85 16.22
C ILE A 12 10.11 15.08 15.74
N LEU A 13 9.44 15.93 14.95
CA LEU A 13 10.04 17.13 14.36
C LEU A 13 9.35 18.36 14.94
N THR A 14 10.14 19.35 15.33
CA THR A 14 9.66 20.67 15.74
C THR A 14 10.68 21.72 15.35
N ASN A 15 10.20 22.91 14.99
CA ASN A 15 11.02 24.11 14.80
C ASN A 15 10.95 25.06 16.01
N ASN A 16 10.28 24.65 17.10
CA ASN A 16 10.12 25.44 18.33
C ASN A 16 11.01 24.86 19.44
N GLN A 17 11.93 25.68 19.95
CA GLN A 17 12.91 25.26 20.96
C GLN A 17 12.28 24.90 22.31
N ASP A 18 11.25 25.62 22.74
CA ASP A 18 10.55 25.33 24.01
C ASP A 18 9.81 23.99 23.94
N ILE A 19 9.25 23.67 22.78
CA ILE A 19 8.64 22.36 22.52
C ILE A 19 9.72 21.28 22.44
N ALA A 20 10.86 21.54 21.80
CA ALA A 20 11.97 20.58 21.67
C ALA A 20 12.46 20.07 23.04
N LYS A 21 12.62 20.98 24.02
CA LYS A 21 13.01 20.60 25.38
C LYS A 21 11.98 19.67 26.03
N LYS A 22 10.68 20.00 25.91
CA LYS A 22 9.59 19.19 26.46
C LYS A 22 9.52 17.80 25.81
N LEU A 23 9.67 17.73 24.49
CA LEU A 23 9.69 16.48 23.73
C LEU A 23 10.87 15.59 24.14
N ASN A 24 12.08 16.15 24.22
CA ASN A 24 13.26 15.40 24.64
C ASN A 24 13.08 14.81 26.03
N SER A 25 12.61 15.60 27.01
CA SER A 25 12.34 15.11 28.36
C SER A 25 11.23 14.07 28.43
N ALA A 26 10.18 14.20 27.60
CA ALA A 26 9.09 13.22 27.52
C ALA A 26 9.55 11.88 26.94
N VAL A 27 10.47 11.90 25.96
CA VAL A 27 11.07 10.67 25.42
C VAL A 27 12.01 10.04 26.45
N PHE A 28 12.99 10.81 26.95
CA PHE A 28 13.93 10.38 27.97
C PHE A 28 14.18 11.53 28.96
N PRO A 29 14.05 11.30 30.28
CA PRO A 29 13.85 10.02 30.96
C PRO A 29 12.37 9.60 31.10
N GLY A 30 11.43 10.25 30.41
CA GLY A 30 9.99 10.02 30.61
C GLY A 30 9.48 8.63 30.22
N LEU A 31 9.33 8.37 28.92
CA LEU A 31 8.64 7.17 28.41
C LEU A 31 9.58 6.04 28.00
N GLN A 32 10.83 6.36 27.68
CA GLN A 32 11.80 5.40 27.14
C GLN A 32 13.10 5.43 27.96
N GLY A 33 13.80 4.29 27.96
CA GLY A 33 15.14 4.13 28.52
C GLY A 33 16.23 4.26 27.44
N GLY A 34 17.08 3.25 27.33
CA GLY A 34 18.20 3.23 26.37
C GLY A 34 17.73 3.25 24.89
N PRO A 35 18.40 4.04 24.02
CA PRO A 35 18.03 4.14 22.61
C PRO A 35 18.43 2.88 21.82
N LEU A 36 17.63 2.55 20.81
CA LEU A 36 17.95 1.48 19.85
C LEU A 36 18.91 2.02 18.76
N MET A 37 20.21 2.07 19.08
CA MET A 37 21.22 2.68 18.20
C MET A 37 21.29 2.04 16.80
N HIS A 38 21.06 0.73 16.69
CA HIS A 38 20.99 0.04 15.39
C HIS A 38 19.81 0.52 14.53
N VAL A 39 18.66 0.84 15.13
CA VAL A 39 17.50 1.43 14.43
C VAL A 39 17.80 2.88 14.04
N ILE A 40 18.48 3.64 14.89
CA ILE A 40 18.89 5.02 14.59
C ILE A 40 19.85 5.03 13.40
N ALA A 41 20.85 4.15 13.38
CA ALA A 41 21.78 3.99 12.25
C ALA A 41 21.03 3.65 10.95
N ALA A 42 20.11 2.68 10.98
CA ALA A 42 19.31 2.33 9.81
C ALA A 42 18.37 3.46 9.34
N LYS A 43 17.88 4.33 10.24
CA LYS A 43 17.15 5.55 9.84
C LYS A 43 18.06 6.55 9.14
N ALA A 44 19.30 6.73 9.62
CA ALA A 44 20.26 7.63 9.00
C ALA A 44 20.57 7.19 7.55
N VAL A 45 20.75 5.89 7.31
CA VAL A 45 20.90 5.33 5.94
C VAL A 45 19.68 5.64 5.08
N ALA A 46 18.48 5.34 5.56
CA ALA A 46 17.25 5.58 4.80
C ALA A 46 16.98 7.07 4.52
N LEU A 47 17.36 7.97 5.44
CA LEU A 47 17.29 9.41 5.21
C LEU A 47 18.35 9.89 4.20
N GLY A 48 19.53 9.29 4.21
CA GLY A 48 20.55 9.49 3.19
C GLY A 48 20.02 9.14 1.79
N GLU A 49 19.46 7.93 1.62
CA GLU A 49 18.81 7.52 0.37
C GLU A 49 17.68 8.48 -0.03
N ALA A 50 16.87 8.94 0.93
CA ALA A 50 15.75 9.85 0.67
C ALA A 50 16.18 11.25 0.18
N LEU A 51 17.44 11.64 0.41
CA LEU A 51 18.00 12.90 -0.07
C LEU A 51 18.52 12.80 -1.51
N GLU A 52 18.71 11.59 -2.05
CA GLU A 52 19.17 11.38 -3.41
C GLU A 52 18.08 11.69 -4.45
N ASP A 53 18.50 12.13 -5.64
CA ASP A 53 17.55 12.47 -6.72
C ASP A 53 16.75 11.27 -7.20
N GLY A 54 17.31 10.05 -7.12
CA GLY A 54 16.61 8.81 -7.42
C GLY A 54 15.35 8.62 -6.56
N PHE A 55 15.38 9.05 -5.29
CA PHE A 55 14.22 8.96 -4.41
C PHE A 55 13.10 9.90 -4.83
N LYS A 56 13.42 11.08 -5.39
CA LYS A 56 12.41 12.00 -5.95
C LYS A 56 11.70 11.38 -7.15
N THR A 57 12.45 10.73 -8.05
CA THR A 57 11.88 10.00 -9.19
C THR A 57 10.99 8.86 -8.73
N TYR A 58 11.48 8.04 -7.79
CA TYR A 58 10.69 6.98 -7.15
C TYR A 58 9.39 7.51 -6.52
N ALA A 59 9.45 8.63 -5.79
CA ALA A 59 8.27 9.19 -5.14
C ALA A 59 7.21 9.68 -6.14
N ARG A 60 7.64 10.27 -7.27
CA ARG A 60 6.73 10.63 -8.37
C ARG A 60 6.10 9.39 -9.00
N GLN A 61 6.89 8.34 -9.26
CA GLN A 61 6.39 7.08 -9.81
C GLN A 61 5.36 6.43 -8.88
N MET A 62 5.55 6.45 -7.57
CA MET A 62 4.56 5.92 -6.61
C MET A 62 3.18 6.56 -6.80
N VAL A 63 3.13 7.89 -6.95
CA VAL A 63 1.87 8.63 -7.13
C VAL A 63 1.29 8.39 -8.52
N ALA A 64 2.12 8.36 -9.56
CA ALA A 64 1.68 8.04 -10.92
C ALA A 64 1.06 6.63 -11.00
N ASN A 65 1.71 5.65 -10.39
CA ASN A 65 1.21 4.29 -10.24
C ASN A 65 -0.14 4.24 -9.51
N ALA A 66 -0.30 5.02 -8.43
CA ALA A 66 -1.53 5.05 -7.66
C ALA A 66 -2.70 5.65 -8.46
N ARG A 67 -2.42 6.71 -9.23
CA ARG A 67 -3.37 7.30 -10.17
C ARG A 67 -3.76 6.33 -11.27
N LYS A 68 -2.79 5.58 -11.82
CA LYS A 68 -3.09 4.58 -12.85
C LYS A 68 -3.94 3.44 -12.31
N LEU A 69 -3.65 2.96 -11.10
CA LEU A 69 -4.47 1.94 -10.44
C LEU A 69 -5.91 2.45 -10.19
N ALA A 70 -6.05 3.68 -9.69
CA ALA A 70 -7.36 4.31 -9.50
C ALA A 70 -8.15 4.43 -10.81
N ALA A 71 -7.52 4.95 -11.86
CA ALA A 71 -8.14 5.10 -13.18
C ALA A 71 -8.58 3.74 -13.75
N THR A 72 -7.72 2.73 -13.68
CA THR A 72 -8.03 1.38 -14.18
C THR A 72 -9.23 0.78 -13.44
N LEU A 73 -9.29 0.89 -12.12
CA LEU A 73 -10.43 0.42 -11.34
C LEU A 73 -11.71 1.22 -11.64
N GLY A 74 -11.60 2.53 -11.82
CA GLY A 74 -12.71 3.39 -12.25
C GLY A 74 -13.27 3.00 -13.62
N GLU A 75 -12.40 2.73 -14.61
CA GLU A 75 -12.76 2.21 -15.93
C GLU A 75 -13.47 0.85 -15.84
N ARG A 76 -13.17 0.06 -14.80
CA ARG A 76 -13.81 -1.23 -14.48
C ARG A 76 -15.08 -1.08 -13.61
N GLY A 77 -15.55 0.15 -13.41
CA GLY A 77 -16.80 0.46 -12.71
C GLY A 77 -16.72 0.35 -11.19
N PHE A 78 -15.52 0.49 -10.60
CA PHE A 78 -15.37 0.63 -9.16
C PHE A 78 -15.37 2.11 -8.76
N ASP A 79 -16.05 2.42 -7.66
CA ASP A 79 -16.09 3.77 -7.12
C ASP A 79 -14.83 4.06 -6.32
N ILE A 80 -14.05 5.06 -6.75
CA ILE A 80 -12.88 5.53 -6.01
C ILE A 80 -13.31 6.68 -5.11
N VAL A 81 -13.07 6.54 -3.80
CA VAL A 81 -13.37 7.62 -2.84
C VAL A 81 -12.59 8.86 -3.27
N SER A 82 -13.26 10.02 -3.32
CA SER A 82 -12.76 11.30 -3.85
C SER A 82 -12.48 11.36 -5.37
N GLY A 83 -12.83 10.31 -6.13
CA GLY A 83 -12.71 10.27 -7.60
C GLY A 83 -11.30 9.97 -8.13
N GLY A 84 -10.32 9.73 -7.25
CA GLY A 84 -8.93 9.48 -7.64
C GLY A 84 -7.99 9.47 -6.46
N THR A 85 -6.73 9.88 -6.68
CA THR A 85 -5.74 10.07 -5.61
C THR A 85 -4.63 11.03 -6.00
N ASP A 86 -4.16 11.80 -5.03
CA ASP A 86 -2.95 12.63 -5.10
C ASP A 86 -1.79 12.04 -4.27
N THR A 87 -1.95 10.82 -3.78
CA THR A 87 -1.00 10.17 -2.87
C THR A 87 -0.64 8.76 -3.37
N HIS A 88 0.10 8.01 -2.54
CA HIS A 88 0.56 6.65 -2.82
C HIS A 88 -0.50 5.56 -2.57
N LEU A 89 -1.71 5.95 -2.18
CA LEU A 89 -2.79 5.02 -1.85
C LEU A 89 -4.12 5.51 -2.41
N LEU A 90 -5.10 4.61 -2.49
CA LEU A 90 -6.48 4.90 -2.84
C LEU A 90 -7.43 4.07 -1.97
N LEU A 91 -8.66 4.56 -1.84
CA LEU A 91 -9.76 3.87 -1.18
C LEU A 91 -10.82 3.54 -2.22
N VAL A 92 -11.20 2.27 -2.27
CA VAL A 92 -12.23 1.76 -3.19
C VAL A 92 -13.50 1.51 -2.38
N ASP A 93 -14.61 2.10 -2.81
CA ASP A 93 -15.94 1.84 -2.30
C ASP A 93 -16.52 0.63 -3.04
N LEU A 94 -16.91 -0.39 -2.28
CA LEU A 94 -17.37 -1.67 -2.80
C LEU A 94 -18.90 -1.81 -2.77
N ARG A 95 -19.63 -0.81 -2.26
CA ARG A 95 -21.09 -0.85 -2.15
C ARG A 95 -21.76 -0.98 -3.52
N GLY A 96 -21.26 -0.27 -4.53
CA GLY A 96 -21.74 -0.38 -5.91
C GLY A 96 -21.59 -1.78 -6.51
N LYS A 97 -20.70 -2.61 -5.95
CA LYS A 97 -20.48 -4.01 -6.33
C LYS A 97 -21.20 -5.00 -5.41
N GLY A 98 -21.88 -4.52 -4.36
CA GLY A 98 -22.55 -5.37 -3.37
C GLY A 98 -21.58 -6.20 -2.52
N LEU A 99 -20.32 -5.78 -2.39
CA LEU A 99 -19.29 -6.50 -1.65
C LEU A 99 -18.94 -5.80 -0.34
N SER A 100 -18.62 -6.59 0.69
CA SER A 100 -17.99 -6.05 1.89
C SER A 100 -16.47 -5.97 1.74
N GLY A 101 -15.84 -5.09 2.53
CA GLY A 101 -14.37 -5.01 2.59
C GLY A 101 -13.75 -6.33 3.07
N LYS A 102 -14.42 -7.06 3.96
CA LYS A 102 -13.99 -8.39 4.43
C LYS A 102 -13.98 -9.41 3.29
N ASP A 103 -15.05 -9.51 2.51
CA ASP A 103 -15.14 -10.48 1.41
C ASP A 103 -14.07 -10.19 0.34
N ALA A 104 -13.88 -8.91 0.03
CA ALA A 104 -12.86 -8.45 -0.91
C ALA A 104 -11.44 -8.76 -0.42
N GLU A 105 -11.11 -8.46 0.84
CA GLU A 105 -9.81 -8.76 1.44
C GLU A 105 -9.50 -10.26 1.41
N GLU A 106 -10.48 -11.11 1.72
CA GLU A 106 -10.32 -12.56 1.69
C GLU A 106 -10.15 -13.12 0.27
N ALA A 107 -10.96 -12.68 -0.69
CA ALA A 107 -10.87 -13.12 -2.09
C ALA A 107 -9.56 -12.72 -2.74
N LEU A 108 -9.17 -11.44 -2.60
CA LEU A 108 -7.90 -10.94 -3.12
C LEU A 108 -6.71 -11.64 -2.44
N GLY A 109 -6.80 -11.94 -1.14
CA GLY A 109 -5.80 -12.71 -0.40
C GLY A 109 -5.57 -14.10 -0.99
N ARG A 110 -6.63 -14.83 -1.38
CA ARG A 110 -6.52 -16.14 -2.03
C ARG A 110 -5.82 -16.04 -3.40
N ALA A 111 -6.07 -14.96 -4.13
CA ALA A 111 -5.40 -14.62 -5.39
C ALA A 111 -3.96 -14.08 -5.24
N GLY A 112 -3.44 -13.93 -4.01
CA GLY A 112 -2.09 -13.37 -3.78
C GLY A 112 -2.00 -11.84 -3.87
N LEU A 113 -3.14 -11.15 -3.88
CA LEU A 113 -3.26 -9.70 -3.88
C LEU A 113 -3.55 -9.21 -2.46
N THR A 114 -2.51 -8.83 -1.71
CA THR A 114 -2.69 -8.37 -0.32
C THR A 114 -3.21 -6.94 -0.27
N CYS A 115 -4.39 -6.75 0.32
CA CYS A 115 -4.96 -5.44 0.64
C CYS A 115 -5.44 -5.38 2.10
N ASN A 116 -6.07 -4.27 2.48
CA ASN A 116 -6.71 -4.14 3.78
C ASN A 116 -8.15 -3.68 3.62
N LYS A 117 -9.10 -4.36 4.27
CA LYS A 117 -10.46 -3.85 4.44
C LYS A 117 -10.42 -2.52 5.20
N ASN A 118 -11.17 -1.54 4.74
CA ASN A 118 -11.07 -0.18 5.25
C ASN A 118 -12.44 0.49 5.22
N GLY A 119 -12.80 1.16 6.32
CA GLY A 119 -14.00 1.97 6.36
C GLY A 119 -13.95 3.10 5.33
N ILE A 120 -15.10 3.47 4.77
CA ILE A 120 -15.25 4.59 3.84
C ILE A 120 -16.05 5.74 4.47
N PRO A 121 -16.10 6.94 3.86
CA PRO A 121 -16.98 7.99 4.35
C PRO A 121 -18.44 7.52 4.42
N PHE A 122 -19.08 7.75 5.57
CA PHE A 122 -20.47 7.33 5.84
C PHE A 122 -20.69 5.81 5.65
N ASP A 123 -19.72 5.00 6.07
CA ASP A 123 -19.79 3.54 5.97
C ASP A 123 -20.96 2.98 6.81
N PRO A 124 -21.93 2.28 6.19
CA PRO A 124 -23.02 1.64 6.93
C PRO A 124 -22.58 0.34 7.63
N ALA A 125 -21.47 -0.26 7.22
CA ALA A 125 -20.99 -1.52 7.74
C ALA A 125 -20.18 -1.33 9.03
N PRO A 126 -20.20 -2.30 9.96
CA PRO A 126 -19.43 -2.22 11.19
C PRO A 126 -17.92 -2.31 10.92
N PRO A 127 -17.06 -1.79 11.82
CA PRO A 127 -15.60 -1.76 11.62
C PRO A 127 -14.94 -3.12 11.36
N ALA A 128 -15.55 -4.22 11.81
CA ALA A 128 -15.04 -5.58 11.57
C ALA A 128 -15.26 -6.07 10.12
N VAL A 129 -16.16 -5.44 9.37
CA VAL A 129 -16.60 -5.87 8.03
C VAL A 129 -16.23 -4.81 6.99
N THR A 130 -16.61 -3.55 7.21
CA THR A 130 -16.39 -2.37 6.34
C THR A 130 -16.99 -2.49 4.93
N SER A 131 -17.13 -1.37 4.23
CA SER A 131 -17.65 -1.33 2.85
C SER A 131 -16.60 -0.97 1.79
N GLY A 132 -15.31 -1.03 2.13
CA GLY A 132 -14.25 -0.67 1.19
C GLY A 132 -12.93 -1.37 1.45
N ILE A 133 -11.98 -1.13 0.55
CA ILE A 133 -10.60 -1.61 0.65
C ILE A 133 -9.61 -0.47 0.40
N ARG A 134 -8.45 -0.56 1.04
CA ARG A 134 -7.32 0.35 0.81
C ARG A 134 -6.22 -0.36 0.03
N LEU A 135 -5.82 0.27 -1.06
CA LEU A 135 -4.73 -0.18 -1.92
C LEU A 135 -3.59 0.83 -1.90
N GLY A 136 -2.36 0.35 -2.00
CA GLY A 136 -1.17 1.21 -1.96
C GLY A 136 -0.08 0.73 -2.89
N THR A 137 0.64 1.67 -3.50
CA THR A 137 1.66 1.41 -4.51
C THR A 137 3.12 1.34 -4.06
N PRO A 138 3.56 1.78 -2.85
CA PRO A 138 4.99 1.85 -2.52
C PRO A 138 5.77 0.54 -2.66
N ALA A 139 5.17 -0.58 -2.23
CA ALA A 139 5.86 -1.87 -2.19
C ALA A 139 6.20 -2.37 -3.60
N ALA A 140 5.22 -2.41 -4.51
CA ALA A 140 5.46 -2.85 -5.89
C ALA A 140 6.27 -1.82 -6.69
N THR A 141 6.08 -0.51 -6.44
CA THR A 141 6.93 0.53 -7.05
C THR A 141 8.41 0.34 -6.66
N THR A 142 8.68 -0.04 -5.40
CA THR A 142 10.05 -0.34 -4.94
C THR A 142 10.65 -1.54 -5.66
N ARG A 143 9.82 -2.48 -6.13
CA ARG A 143 10.24 -3.64 -6.95
C ARG A 143 10.43 -3.32 -8.43
N GLY A 144 10.10 -2.09 -8.86
CA GLY A 144 10.24 -1.66 -10.25
C GLY A 144 8.94 -1.58 -11.06
N PHE A 145 7.77 -1.79 -10.45
CA PHE A 145 6.50 -1.67 -11.18
C PHE A 145 6.27 -0.22 -11.64
N GLY A 146 5.87 -0.05 -12.89
CA GLY A 146 5.38 1.20 -13.47
C GLY A 146 3.87 1.19 -13.69
N GLU A 147 3.37 2.19 -14.44
CA GLU A 147 1.94 2.32 -14.70
C GLU A 147 1.33 1.13 -15.46
N GLY A 148 2.09 0.51 -16.38
CA GLY A 148 1.65 -0.66 -17.13
C GLY A 148 1.35 -1.85 -16.22
N GLU A 149 2.26 -2.15 -15.29
CA GLU A 149 2.07 -3.22 -14.32
C GLU A 149 0.90 -2.90 -13.37
N PHE A 150 0.74 -1.65 -12.94
CA PHE A 150 -0.39 -1.25 -12.10
C PHE A 150 -1.74 -1.27 -12.83
N ALA A 151 -1.76 -1.09 -14.15
CA ALA A 151 -2.95 -1.34 -14.96
C ALA A 151 -3.29 -2.85 -14.98
N ARG A 152 -2.29 -3.73 -15.14
CA ARG A 152 -2.51 -5.18 -15.05
C ARG A 152 -3.01 -5.57 -13.66
N VAL A 153 -2.40 -5.07 -12.59
CA VAL A 153 -2.84 -5.29 -11.21
C VAL A 153 -4.27 -4.81 -10.99
N GLY A 154 -4.64 -3.62 -11.48
CA GLY A 154 -6.01 -3.11 -11.38
C GLY A 154 -7.04 -4.02 -12.05
N ASN A 155 -6.71 -4.56 -13.23
CA ASN A 155 -7.57 -5.52 -13.91
C ASN A 155 -7.70 -6.83 -13.14
N LEU A 156 -6.60 -7.38 -12.60
CA LEU A 156 -6.64 -8.60 -11.80
C LEU A 156 -7.49 -8.42 -10.53
N ILE A 157 -7.39 -7.26 -9.86
CA ILE A 157 -8.24 -6.93 -8.72
C ILE A 157 -9.71 -6.93 -9.13
N ALA A 158 -10.04 -6.24 -10.23
CA ALA A 158 -11.40 -6.16 -10.74
C ALA A 158 -11.95 -7.56 -11.11
N ASP A 159 -11.17 -8.39 -11.80
CA ASP A 159 -11.58 -9.74 -12.21
C ASP A 159 -11.90 -10.64 -11.01
N VAL A 160 -11.10 -10.55 -9.94
CA VAL A 160 -11.35 -11.31 -8.70
C VAL A 160 -12.60 -10.80 -8.00
N LEU A 161 -12.74 -9.47 -7.83
CA LEU A 161 -13.87 -8.88 -7.12
C LEU A 161 -15.19 -9.09 -7.85
N ASP A 162 -15.23 -8.91 -9.17
CA ASP A 162 -16.44 -9.14 -9.99
C ASP A 162 -16.90 -10.62 -9.95
N ALA A 163 -16.00 -11.56 -9.62
CA ALA A 163 -16.30 -12.98 -9.53
C ALA A 163 -16.72 -13.45 -8.12
N VAL A 164 -16.62 -12.60 -7.09
CA VAL A 164 -17.00 -12.96 -5.71
C VAL A 164 -18.50 -13.30 -5.65
N GLY A 165 -18.83 -14.44 -5.02
CA GLY A 165 -20.21 -14.91 -4.89
C GLY A 165 -20.78 -15.58 -6.16
N THR A 166 -20.02 -15.62 -7.25
CA THR A 166 -20.39 -16.35 -8.48
C THR A 166 -19.84 -17.79 -8.47
N GLN A 167 -20.35 -18.65 -9.34
CA GLN A 167 -19.82 -20.01 -9.52
C GLN A 167 -18.36 -20.05 -10.03
N TRP A 168 -17.85 -18.92 -10.53
CA TRP A 168 -16.52 -18.81 -11.13
C TRP A 168 -15.45 -18.29 -10.16
N GLY A 169 -15.82 -17.81 -8.96
CA GLY A 169 -14.90 -17.12 -8.04
C GLY A 169 -13.59 -17.88 -7.78
N ALA A 170 -13.67 -19.19 -7.51
CA ALA A 170 -12.49 -20.01 -7.25
C ALA A 170 -11.58 -20.20 -8.47
N GLU A 171 -12.12 -20.18 -9.69
CA GLU A 171 -11.33 -20.26 -10.92
C GLU A 171 -10.62 -18.94 -11.20
N GLN A 172 -11.34 -17.82 -11.07
CA GLN A 172 -10.80 -16.47 -11.24
C GLN A 172 -9.69 -16.18 -10.24
N GLU A 173 -9.87 -16.55 -8.96
CA GLU A 173 -8.81 -16.41 -7.95
C GLU A 173 -7.54 -17.20 -8.32
N LYS A 174 -7.68 -18.43 -8.83
CA LYS A 174 -6.55 -19.25 -9.30
C LYS A 174 -5.88 -18.66 -10.53
N ALA A 175 -6.65 -18.13 -11.48
CA ALA A 175 -6.12 -17.49 -12.68
C ALA A 175 -5.36 -16.20 -12.33
N ALA A 176 -5.95 -15.37 -11.48
CA ALA A 176 -5.31 -14.16 -10.98
C ALA A 176 -4.03 -14.48 -10.22
N ARG A 177 -4.03 -15.51 -9.38
CA ARG A 177 -2.83 -15.96 -8.67
C ARG A 177 -1.67 -16.28 -9.59
N ARG A 178 -1.91 -17.04 -10.67
CA ARG A 178 -0.85 -17.34 -11.66
C ARG A 178 -0.29 -16.07 -12.29
N SER A 179 -1.16 -15.14 -12.68
CA SER A 179 -0.73 -13.84 -13.23
C SER A 179 0.04 -12.98 -12.23
N VAL A 180 -0.30 -13.05 -10.93
CA VAL A 180 0.44 -12.37 -9.86
C VAL A 180 1.82 -13.00 -9.67
N GLU A 181 1.92 -14.32 -9.72
CA GLU A 181 3.19 -15.06 -9.64
C GLU A 181 4.10 -14.67 -10.80
N GLU A 182 3.60 -14.68 -12.05
CA GLU A 182 4.34 -14.20 -13.23
C GLU A 182 4.84 -12.76 -13.09
N LEU A 183 3.97 -11.84 -12.63
CA LEU A 183 4.35 -10.45 -12.37
C LEU A 183 5.43 -10.36 -11.29
N CYS A 184 5.36 -11.21 -10.26
CA CYS A 184 6.36 -11.21 -9.20
C CYS A 184 7.71 -11.77 -9.67
N GLU A 185 7.70 -12.78 -10.53
CA GLU A 185 8.91 -13.39 -11.11
C GLU A 185 9.64 -12.43 -12.05
N ALA A 186 8.89 -11.63 -12.83
CA ALA A 186 9.47 -10.61 -13.70
C ALA A 186 10.14 -9.45 -12.92
N PHE A 187 9.82 -9.26 -11.64
CA PHE A 187 10.33 -8.20 -10.78
C PHE A 187 10.78 -8.76 -9.42
N PRO A 188 11.89 -9.53 -9.38
CA PRO A 188 12.37 -10.18 -8.16
C PRO A 188 12.82 -9.15 -7.11
N ILE A 189 12.64 -9.47 -5.82
CA ILE A 189 13.01 -8.58 -4.70
C ILE A 189 14.51 -8.67 -4.38
N TYR A 190 15.08 -9.86 -4.53
CA TYR A 190 16.48 -10.14 -4.29
C TYR A 190 17.08 -10.71 -5.55
N GLU A 191 18.23 -10.20 -5.97
CA GLU A 191 19.02 -10.87 -6.98
C GLU A 191 19.43 -12.25 -6.45
N PRO A 192 19.37 -13.32 -7.28
CA PRO A 192 19.94 -14.60 -6.90
C PRO A 192 21.40 -14.37 -6.50
N ARG A 193 21.80 -14.80 -5.29
CA ARG A 193 23.21 -14.69 -4.91
C ARG A 193 24.04 -15.46 -5.95
N PRO A 194 25.15 -14.89 -6.46
CA PRO A 194 26.07 -15.69 -7.25
C PRO A 194 26.52 -16.87 -6.39
N GLY A 195 26.31 -18.07 -6.91
CA GLY A 195 26.76 -19.33 -6.31
C GLY A 195 28.25 -19.56 -6.49
#